data_AF-A0A9E7B6H8-F1
#
_entry.id   AF-A0A9E7B6H8-F1
#
_cell.length_a   1.000
_cell.length_b   1.000
_cell.length_c   1.000
_cell.angle_alpha   90.00
_cell.angle_beta   90.00
_cell.angle_gamma   90.00
#
_symmetry.space_group_name_H-M   'P 1'
#
loop_
_entity.id
_entity.type
_entity.pdbx_description
1 polymer ?
#
loop_
_entity_poly.entity_id
_entity_poly.type
_entity_poly.pdbx_seq_one_letter_code
_entity_poly.pdbx_strand_id
1 'polypeptide(L)'
;MNKTYDVIIVGAGPAGIFTAYELVKNKPEIKILMLEKGNDIYKRKCPKHNNGGICVHCNPCNITTGWAGAGAYSDGKLSLSHEVGGTISDYIGVEATAEIIGYTDKIYLEFG
;
A
#
# COMPACT_ATOMS: atom_id res chain seq x y z
N MET A 1 14.44 -15.60 -20.88
CA MET A 1 13.49 -14.56 -20.43
C MET A 1 14.23 -13.24 -20.37
N ASN A 2 13.69 -12.19 -20.97
CA ASN A 2 14.31 -10.86 -20.93
C ASN A 2 14.09 -10.26 -19.53
N LYS A 3 15.16 -10.02 -18.77
CA LYS A 3 15.11 -9.57 -17.35
C LYS A 3 15.13 -8.04 -17.20
N THR A 4 14.74 -7.32 -18.25
CA THR A 4 14.75 -5.86 -18.29
C THR A 4 13.37 -5.33 -17.89
N TYR A 5 13.34 -4.49 -16.88
CA TYR A 5 12.17 -3.76 -16.40
C TYR A 5 12.44 -2.27 -16.51
N ASP A 6 11.41 -1.49 -16.83
CA ASP A 6 11.50 -0.03 -16.90
C ASP A 6 11.45 0.59 -15.50
N VAL A 7 10.69 -0.04 -14.59
CA VAL A 7 10.53 0.39 -13.20
C VAL A 7 10.57 -0.80 -12.26
N ILE A 8 11.26 -0.65 -11.13
CA ILE A 8 11.24 -1.61 -10.02
C ILE A 8 10.60 -0.93 -8.81
N ILE A 9 9.55 -1.54 -8.26
CA ILE A 9 8.84 -1.08 -7.06
C ILE A 9 9.18 -2.02 -5.91
N VAL A 10 9.74 -1.48 -4.83
CA VAL A 10 10.07 -2.26 -3.63
C VAL A 10 9.04 -1.98 -2.55
N GLY A 11 8.25 -3.01 -2.22
CA GLY A 11 7.11 -2.96 -1.31
C GLY A 11 5.79 -2.99 -2.07
N ALA A 12 4.94 -3.97 -1.74
CA ALA A 12 3.60 -4.11 -2.31
C ALA A 12 2.50 -3.62 -1.36
N GLY A 13 2.77 -2.54 -0.61
CA GLY A 13 1.76 -1.81 0.16
C GLY A 13 0.91 -0.88 -0.71
N PRO A 14 -0.05 -0.12 -0.15
CA PRO A 14 -0.90 0.78 -0.92
C PRO A 14 -0.11 1.73 -1.83
N ALA A 15 0.94 2.38 -1.31
CA ALA A 15 1.79 3.26 -2.12
C ALA A 15 2.40 2.56 -3.35
N GLY A 16 2.92 1.34 -3.19
CA GLY A 16 3.50 0.57 -4.29
C GLY A 16 2.45 0.08 -5.29
N ILE A 17 1.29 -0.37 -4.78
CA ILE A 17 0.16 -0.81 -5.61
C ILE A 17 -0.38 0.35 -6.45
N PHE A 18 -0.63 1.51 -5.84
CA PHE A 18 -1.13 2.68 -6.58
C PHE A 18 -0.09 3.30 -7.51
N THR A 19 1.21 3.21 -7.17
CA THR A 19 2.29 3.55 -8.12
C THR A 19 2.21 2.67 -9.36
N ALA A 20 2.07 1.36 -9.19
CA ALA A 20 1.94 0.43 -10.32
C ALA A 20 0.66 0.68 -11.13
N TYR A 21 -0.47 0.91 -10.45
CA TYR A 21 -1.75 1.25 -11.08
C TYR A 21 -1.63 2.50 -11.96
N GLU A 22 -1.11 3.60 -11.43
CA GLU A 22 -0.95 4.85 -12.18
C GLU A 22 0.02 4.68 -13.36
N LEU A 23 1.13 3.96 -13.17
CA LEU A 23 2.07 3.70 -14.26
C LEU A 23 1.43 2.92 -15.41
N VAL A 24 0.68 1.84 -15.11
CA VAL A 24 0.00 1.04 -16.13
C VAL A 24 -1.13 1.82 -16.80
N LYS A 25 -1.87 2.63 -16.04
CA LYS A 25 -2.95 3.48 -16.56
C LYS A 25 -2.43 4.51 -17.57
N ASN A 26 -1.28 5.12 -17.28
CA ASN A 26 -0.69 6.16 -18.13
C ASN A 26 0.20 5.60 -19.26
N LYS A 27 0.81 4.41 -19.07
CA LYS A 27 1.71 3.75 -20.02
C LYS A 27 1.50 2.22 -20.01
N PRO A 28 0.50 1.69 -20.73
CA PRO A 28 0.13 0.27 -20.67
C PRO A 28 1.24 -0.72 -21.04
N GLU A 29 2.25 -0.28 -21.80
CA GLU A 29 3.39 -1.08 -22.24
C GLU A 29 4.55 -1.15 -21.24
N ILE A 30 4.48 -0.39 -20.15
CA ILE A 30 5.57 -0.29 -19.15
C ILE A 30 5.80 -1.63 -18.44
N LYS A 31 7.06 -2.06 -18.35
CA LYS A 31 7.43 -3.31 -17.66
C LYS A 31 7.81 -3.01 -16.22
N ILE A 32 6.94 -3.40 -15.30
CA ILE A 32 7.14 -3.19 -13.86
C ILE A 32 7.53 -4.51 -13.20
N LEU A 33 8.56 -4.47 -12.35
CA LEU A 33 8.84 -5.51 -11.36
C LEU A 33 8.47 -4.99 -9.98
N MET A 34 7.55 -5.67 -9.29
CA MET A 34 7.21 -5.34 -7.90
C MET A 34 7.73 -6.44 -6.98
N LEU A 35 8.49 -6.05 -5.95
CA LEU A 35 9.14 -6.95 -5.00
C LEU A 35 8.55 -6.73 -3.62
N GLU A 36 8.14 -7.80 -2.95
CA GLU A 36 7.61 -7.76 -1.59
C GLU A 36 8.36 -8.76 -0.71
N LYS A 37 8.77 -8.33 0.49
CA LYS A 37 9.53 -9.14 1.44
C LYS A 37 8.65 -10.20 2.11
N GLY A 38 7.37 -9.88 2.33
CA GLY A 38 6.42 -10.74 3.01
C GLY A 38 5.67 -11.69 2.09
N ASN A 39 4.65 -12.31 2.66
CA ASN A 39 3.84 -13.32 1.98
C ASN A 39 2.70 -12.70 1.15
N ASP A 40 2.15 -13.50 0.24
CA ASP A 40 0.85 -13.25 -0.37
C ASP A 40 -0.27 -13.21 0.68
N ILE A 41 -1.39 -12.57 0.37
CA ILE A 41 -2.48 -12.31 1.33
C ILE A 41 -3.05 -13.58 1.98
N TYR A 42 -3.08 -14.71 1.26
CA TYR A 42 -3.65 -15.96 1.75
C TYR A 42 -2.71 -16.69 2.73
N LYS A 43 -1.40 -16.45 2.62
CA LYS A 43 -0.37 -17.00 3.50
C LYS A 43 0.03 -16.06 4.64
N ARG A 44 -0.40 -14.80 4.62
CA ARG A 44 -0.23 -13.85 5.73
C ARG A 44 -1.09 -14.26 6.93
N LYS A 45 -0.57 -15.10 7.81
CA LYS A 45 -1.27 -15.54 9.03
C LYS A 45 -0.47 -15.18 10.26
N CYS A 46 -0.99 -14.27 11.09
CA CYS A 46 -0.34 -13.91 12.35
C CYS A 46 -0.61 -15.01 13.40
N PRO A 47 0.43 -15.65 13.99
CA PRO A 47 0.23 -16.67 15.02
C PRO A 47 -0.50 -16.16 16.26
N LYS A 48 -0.51 -14.84 16.49
CA LYS A 48 -1.27 -14.15 17.54
C LYS A 48 -2.74 -14.58 17.59
N HIS A 49 -3.35 -14.86 16.44
CA HIS A 49 -4.75 -15.27 16.35
C HIS A 49 -5.00 -16.68 16.90
N ASN A 50 -3.96 -17.51 17.02
CA ASN A 50 -4.08 -18.93 17.38
C ASN A 50 -3.41 -19.27 18.73
N ASN A 51 -2.82 -18.30 19.43
CA ASN A 51 -2.03 -18.53 20.65
C ASN A 51 -2.49 -17.69 21.86
N GLY A 52 -3.78 -17.33 21.91
CA GLY A 52 -4.34 -16.52 23.00
C GLY A 52 -4.00 -15.03 22.92
N GLY A 53 -3.64 -14.53 21.74
CA GLY A 53 -3.42 -13.08 21.54
C GLY A 53 -2.01 -12.60 21.83
N ILE A 54 -1.03 -13.51 21.99
CA ILE A 54 0.35 -13.15 22.33
C ILE A 54 1.14 -12.92 21.04
N CYS A 55 1.76 -11.75 20.90
CA CYS A 55 2.65 -11.46 19.79
C CYS A 55 3.92 -12.33 19.88
N VAL A 56 4.26 -13.04 18.80
CA VAL A 56 5.47 -13.90 18.71
C VAL A 56 6.59 -13.26 17.89
N HIS A 57 6.44 -11.99 17.50
CA HIS A 57 7.44 -11.26 16.71
C HIS A 57 7.89 -12.01 15.45
N CYS A 58 6.93 -12.55 14.67
CA CYS A 58 7.23 -13.23 13.40
C CYS A 58 8.11 -12.35 12.49
N ASN A 59 9.05 -12.99 11.78
CA ASN A 59 9.99 -12.32 10.88
C ASN A 59 9.90 -12.91 9.46
N PRO A 60 9.40 -12.16 8.45
CA PRO A 60 8.81 -10.82 8.58
C PRO A 60 7.46 -10.84 9.30
N CYS A 61 7.00 -9.68 9.79
CA CYS A 61 5.73 -9.59 10.49
C CYS A 61 4.54 -9.77 9.53
N ASN A 62 3.71 -10.80 9.74
CA ASN A 62 2.57 -11.08 8.86
C ASN A 62 1.47 -9.99 8.92
N ILE A 63 1.46 -9.13 9.95
CA ILE A 63 0.52 -8.00 10.06
C ILE A 63 0.98 -6.78 9.25
N THR A 64 2.27 -6.44 9.29
CA THR A 64 2.78 -5.20 8.68
C THR A 64 3.50 -5.41 7.34
N THR A 65 3.90 -6.64 7.02
CA THR A 65 4.70 -6.98 5.84
C THR A 65 4.00 -8.04 4.98
N GLY A 66 4.08 -7.91 3.66
CA GLY A 66 3.42 -8.76 2.67
C GLY A 66 2.50 -7.98 1.73
N TRP A 67 1.75 -8.68 0.89
CA TRP A 67 0.82 -8.07 -0.08
C TRP A 67 -0.17 -7.11 0.59
N ALA A 68 -0.29 -5.88 0.10
CA ALA A 68 -1.04 -4.76 0.68
C ALA A 68 -0.48 -4.20 2.01
N GLY A 69 0.73 -4.60 2.41
CA GLY A 69 1.47 -4.01 3.53
C GLY A 69 0.69 -4.02 4.85
N ALA A 70 0.85 -2.97 5.67
CA ALA A 70 0.10 -2.83 6.91
C ALA A 70 -1.41 -2.56 6.71
N GLY A 71 -1.81 -2.05 5.54
CA GLY A 71 -3.20 -1.76 5.22
C GLY A 71 -4.09 -3.01 5.15
N ALA A 72 -3.52 -4.17 4.80
CA ALA A 72 -4.25 -5.42 4.61
C ALA A 72 -5.08 -5.90 5.81
N TYR A 73 -4.61 -5.62 7.04
CA TYR A 73 -5.28 -5.98 8.30
C TYR A 73 -5.66 -4.75 9.12
N SER A 74 -5.82 -3.61 8.44
CA SER A 74 -6.42 -2.40 9.02
C SER A 74 -7.95 -2.47 8.90
N ASP A 75 -8.65 -1.46 9.44
CA ASP A 75 -10.09 -1.31 9.20
C ASP A 75 -10.43 -0.77 7.80
N GLY A 76 -9.41 -0.52 6.96
CA GLY A 76 -9.56 -0.09 5.58
C GLY A 76 -9.99 1.37 5.40
N LYS A 77 -9.98 2.20 6.44
CA LYS A 77 -10.43 3.59 6.33
C LYS A 77 -9.38 4.50 5.72
N LEU A 78 -9.80 5.28 4.73
CA LEU A 78 -9.06 6.44 4.25
C LEU A 78 -9.49 7.67 5.04
N SER A 79 -8.54 8.37 5.65
CA SER A 79 -8.83 9.66 6.29
C SER A 79 -8.96 10.73 5.22
N LEU A 80 -10.07 11.47 5.24
CA LEU A 80 -10.29 12.64 4.39
C LEU A 80 -9.81 13.95 5.02
N SER A 81 -9.29 13.90 6.25
CA SER A 81 -8.68 15.06 6.91
C SER A 81 -7.20 15.17 6.58
N HIS A 82 -6.77 16.36 6.15
CA HIS A 82 -5.37 16.72 5.92
C HIS A 82 -4.54 16.71 7.22
N GLU A 83 -5.18 16.76 8.38
CA GLU A 83 -4.51 16.71 9.69
C GLU A 83 -4.04 15.29 10.06
N VAL A 84 -4.46 14.28 9.28
CA VAL A 84 -4.10 12.87 9.51
C VAL A 84 -3.14 12.41 8.41
N GLY A 85 -2.07 11.73 8.80
CA GLY A 85 -1.16 11.08 7.84
C GLY A 85 0.20 11.76 7.66
N GLY A 86 0.55 12.73 8.50
CA GLY A 86 1.91 13.31 8.56
C GLY A 86 1.91 14.80 8.28
N THR A 87 2.95 15.27 7.57
CA THR A 87 3.25 16.70 7.39
C THR A 87 3.12 17.15 5.92
N ILE A 88 2.33 16.44 5.10
CA ILE A 88 2.21 16.76 3.67
C ILE A 88 1.63 18.15 3.44
N SER A 89 0.65 18.56 4.25
CA SER A 89 0.05 19.90 4.23
C SER A 89 1.07 21.00 4.52
N ASP A 90 2.11 20.71 5.31
CA ASP A 90 3.17 21.68 5.59
C ASP A 90 4.06 21.94 4.36
N TYR A 91 4.14 20.98 3.44
CA TYR A 91 4.97 21.09 2.24
C TYR A 91 4.23 21.68 1.04
N ILE A 92 2.95 21.34 0.84
CA ILE A 92 2.21 21.71 -0.37
C ILE A 92 0.98 22.59 -0.10
N GLY A 93 0.69 22.91 1.16
CA GLY A 93 -0.51 23.63 1.56
C GLY A 93 -1.72 22.72 1.79
N VAL A 94 -2.70 23.24 2.53
CA VAL A 94 -3.91 22.52 2.94
C VAL A 94 -4.80 22.23 1.72
N GLU A 95 -4.97 23.21 0.84
CA GLU A 95 -5.82 23.12 -0.34
C GLU A 95 -5.33 22.01 -1.29
N ALA A 96 -4.05 22.03 -1.67
CA ALA A 96 -3.47 21.01 -2.54
C ALA A 96 -3.48 19.62 -1.89
N THR A 97 -3.30 19.54 -0.57
CA THR A 97 -3.40 18.28 0.17
C THR A 97 -4.81 17.71 0.10
N ALA A 98 -5.83 18.55 0.34
CA ALA A 98 -7.22 18.15 0.25
C ALA A 98 -7.60 17.68 -1.17
N GLU A 99 -7.08 18.33 -2.21
CA GLU A 99 -7.27 17.92 -3.60
C GLU A 99 -6.67 16.52 -3.88
N ILE A 100 -5.45 16.25 -3.41
CA ILE A 100 -4.80 14.93 -3.60
C ILE A 100 -5.52 13.85 -2.79
N ILE A 101 -5.98 14.14 -1.58
CA ILE A 101 -6.80 13.24 -0.77
C ILE A 101 -8.09 12.91 -1.53
N GLY A 102 -8.80 13.92 -2.04
CA GLY A 102 -10.03 13.73 -2.81
C GLY A 102 -9.82 12.98 -4.12
N TYR A 103 -8.69 13.17 -4.79
CA TYR A 103 -8.30 12.36 -5.95
C TYR A 103 -8.07 10.90 -5.57
N THR A 104 -7.35 10.66 -4.47
CA THR A 104 -7.08 9.30 -3.95
C THR A 104 -8.38 8.61 -3.56
N ASP A 105 -9.26 9.28 -2.82
CA ASP A 105 -10.57 8.77 -2.40
C ASP A 105 -11.43 8.31 -3.59
N LYS A 106 -11.50 9.12 -4.65
CA LYS A 106 -12.21 8.75 -5.89
C LYS A 106 -11.70 7.44 -6.47
N ILE A 107 -10.38 7.24 -6.52
CA ILE A 107 -9.81 5.98 -7.03
C ILE A 107 -10.20 4.82 -6.11
N TYR A 108 -10.12 4.98 -4.79
CA TYR A 108 -10.54 3.93 -3.86
C TYR A 108 -12.00 3.51 -4.07
N LEU A 109 -12.89 4.50 -4.27
CA LEU A 109 -14.32 4.26 -4.54
C LEU A 109 -14.59 3.55 -5.88
N GLU A 110 -13.66 3.53 -6.83
CA GLU A 110 -13.78 2.72 -8.05
C GLU A 110 -13.68 1.20 -7.76
N PHE A 111 -13.10 0.81 -6.63
CA PHE A 111 -12.83 -0.59 -6.27
C PHE A 111 -13.73 -1.16 -5.16
N GLY A 112 -14.61 -0.35 -4.58
CA GLY A 112 -15.56 -0.75 -3.52
C GLY A 112 -15.11 -0.33 -2.14
#